data_AF-A0A522T3V4-F1
#
_entry.id   AF-A0A522T3V4-F1
#
_cell.length_a   1.000
_cell.length_b   1.000
_cell.length_c   1.000
_cell.angle_alpha   90.00
_cell.angle_beta   90.00
_cell.angle_gamma   90.00
#
_symmetry.space_group_name_H-M   'P 1'
#
loop_
_entity.id
_entity.type
_entity.pdbx_description
1 polymer ?
#
loop_
_entity_poly.entity_id
_entity_poly.type
_entity_poly.pdbx_seq_one_letter_code
_entity_poly.pdbx_strand_id
1 'polypeptide(L)'
;MTRLVGRLRLLLFLAAVVATTACAHRTVTPAPPVPAPAAAAANAANPPDPDAVKMPEAPGKADVVQVCGGCHTLARVVRLRQTRKQWQATITEMKGNGMFASPAELARILDYLSQNYGPAPSAGGGVSRQPE
;
A
#
# COMPACT_ATOMS: atom_id res chain seq x y z
N MET A 1 -52.07 -37.25 20.06
CA MET A 1 -51.91 -36.30 18.94
C MET A 1 -50.54 -35.60 19.04
N THR A 2 -49.45 -36.36 19.05
CA THR A 2 -48.10 -35.79 19.34
C THR A 2 -46.99 -36.45 18.52
N ARG A 3 -47.34 -37.24 17.50
CA ARG A 3 -46.40 -37.93 16.61
C ARG A 3 -46.57 -37.55 15.12
N LEU A 4 -47.24 -36.44 14.83
CA LEU A 4 -47.52 -35.99 13.45
C LEU A 4 -46.68 -34.78 13.00
N VAL A 5 -45.99 -34.09 13.92
CA VAL A 5 -45.23 -32.86 13.58
C VAL A 5 -43.73 -33.15 13.35
N GLY A 6 -43.22 -34.31 13.75
CA GLY A 6 -41.79 -34.66 13.70
C GLY A 6 -41.32 -35.42 12.45
N ARG A 7 -42.22 -36.00 11.65
CA ARG A 7 -41.88 -36.78 10.45
C ARG A 7 -42.00 -36.00 9.13
N LEU A 8 -42.61 -34.81 9.13
CA LEU A 8 -42.76 -33.97 7.94
C LEU A 8 -41.57 -33.03 7.69
N ARG A 9 -40.62 -32.92 8.64
CA ARG A 9 -39.38 -32.12 8.46
C ARG A 9 -38.13 -32.95 8.15
N LEU A 10 -38.24 -34.28 7.97
CA LEU A 10 -37.07 -35.18 7.85
C LEU A 10 -36.97 -35.97 6.52
N LEU A 11 -37.81 -35.70 5.51
CA LEU A 11 -37.84 -36.50 4.24
C LEU A 11 -37.89 -35.67 2.94
N LEU A 12 -37.19 -34.54 2.86
CA LEU A 12 -36.81 -33.83 1.63
C LEU A 12 -35.48 -33.12 1.99
N PHE A 13 -34.26 -33.56 1.66
CA PHE A 13 -33.66 -33.82 0.36
C PHE A 13 -32.37 -34.66 0.59
N LEU A 14 -32.42 -35.97 0.33
CA LEU A 14 -31.22 -36.77 0.07
C LEU A 14 -31.14 -37.00 -1.45
N ALA A 15 -29.97 -36.73 -2.01
CA ALA A 15 -29.48 -37.03 -3.37
C ALA A 15 -29.52 -35.92 -4.43
N ALA A 16 -28.43 -35.89 -5.22
CA ALA A 16 -28.06 -35.02 -6.35
C ALA A 16 -27.41 -33.69 -5.92
N VAL A 17 -26.15 -33.35 -6.21
CA VAL A 17 -25.30 -33.67 -7.36
C VAL A 17 -23.83 -33.55 -6.95
N VAL A 18 -23.03 -34.56 -7.27
CA VAL A 18 -21.58 -34.49 -7.36
C VAL A 18 -21.22 -33.57 -8.53
N ALA A 19 -20.72 -32.35 -8.29
CA ALA A 19 -20.08 -31.55 -9.34
C ALA A 19 -19.21 -30.43 -8.74
N THR A 20 -17.89 -30.55 -8.95
CA THR A 20 -16.91 -29.45 -9.08
C THR A 20 -16.62 -28.66 -7.78
N THR A 21 -15.47 -28.76 -7.13
CA THR A 21 -14.17 -28.24 -7.61
C THR A 21 -14.27 -27.18 -8.71
N ALA A 22 -15.21 -26.26 -8.62
CA ALA A 22 -15.02 -24.94 -9.20
C ALA A 22 -14.18 -24.17 -8.17
N CYS A 23 -12.87 -24.32 -8.28
CA CYS A 23 -11.96 -23.22 -7.98
C CYS A 23 -12.62 -21.99 -8.59
N ALA A 24 -13.25 -21.16 -7.75
CA ALA A 24 -13.47 -19.77 -8.08
C ALA A 24 -12.07 -19.18 -8.17
N HIS A 25 -11.37 -19.49 -9.26
CA HIS A 25 -10.32 -18.65 -9.75
C HIS A 25 -11.01 -17.29 -9.87
N ARG A 26 -10.71 -16.39 -8.94
CA ARG A 26 -10.78 -14.99 -9.29
C ARG A 26 -9.86 -14.91 -10.50
N THR A 27 -10.44 -14.88 -11.69
CA THR A 27 -9.81 -14.22 -12.82
C THR A 27 -9.62 -12.80 -12.30
N VAL A 28 -8.46 -12.55 -11.69
CA VAL A 28 -7.97 -11.21 -11.48
C VAL A 28 -7.73 -10.73 -12.89
N THR A 29 -8.78 -10.13 -13.47
CA THR A 29 -8.63 -9.40 -14.72
C THR A 29 -7.54 -8.38 -14.43
N PRO A 30 -6.37 -8.42 -15.08
CA PRO A 30 -5.40 -7.36 -14.92
C PRO A 30 -6.12 -6.08 -15.28
N ALA A 31 -6.17 -5.14 -14.33
CA ALA A 31 -6.67 -3.80 -14.64
C ALA A 31 -5.93 -3.32 -15.88
N PRO A 32 -6.63 -2.73 -16.87
CA PRO A 32 -5.95 -2.16 -18.02
C PRO A 32 -4.84 -1.23 -17.51
N PRO A 33 -3.68 -1.14 -18.19
CA PRO A 33 -2.69 -0.13 -17.84
C PRO A 33 -3.41 1.21 -17.89
N VAL A 34 -3.72 1.77 -16.71
CA VAL A 34 -4.32 3.09 -16.64
C VAL A 34 -3.27 3.99 -17.28
N PRO A 35 -3.57 4.67 -18.40
CA PRO A 35 -2.63 5.61 -18.96
C PRO A 35 -2.26 6.57 -17.84
N ALA A 36 -0.96 6.66 -17.54
CA ALA A 36 -0.46 7.68 -16.63
C ALA A 36 -1.11 9.00 -17.04
N PRO A 37 -1.75 9.75 -16.13
CA PRO A 37 -2.35 11.02 -16.51
C PRO A 37 -1.24 11.85 -17.16
N ALA A 38 -1.49 12.28 -18.40
CA ALA A 38 -0.72 13.30 -19.08
C ALA A 38 -1.00 14.64 -18.37
N ALA A 39 -0.52 14.75 -17.14
CA ALA A 39 -0.43 15.98 -16.36
C ALA A 39 1.06 16.23 -16.11
N ALA A 40 1.84 16.30 -17.19
CA ALA A 40 3.26 16.62 -17.14
C ALA A 40 3.53 18.15 -17.15
N ALA A 41 2.49 18.99 -17.09
CA ALA A 41 2.64 20.43 -17.23
C ALA A 41 2.00 21.20 -16.08
N ALA A 42 2.53 21.04 -14.86
CA ALA A 42 2.26 21.99 -13.77
C ALA A 42 3.43 22.22 -12.80
N ASN A 43 4.55 21.47 -12.89
CA ASN A 43 5.67 21.59 -11.93
C ASN A 43 7.01 22.03 -12.56
N ALA A 44 7.00 22.64 -13.74
CA ALA A 44 8.22 23.15 -14.38
C ALA A 44 8.81 24.41 -13.73
N ALA A 45 8.32 24.83 -12.56
CA ALA A 45 8.72 26.08 -11.90
C ALA A 45 9.68 25.90 -10.72
N ASN A 46 10.03 24.68 -10.30
CA ASN A 46 11.04 24.51 -9.27
C ASN A 46 12.45 24.44 -9.90
N PRO A 47 13.37 25.35 -9.57
CA PRO A 47 14.76 25.23 -10.00
C PRO A 47 15.35 23.90 -9.49
N PRO A 48 16.29 23.28 -10.21
CA PRO A 48 16.95 22.07 -9.75
C PRO A 48 17.60 22.33 -8.39
N ASP A 49 17.19 21.54 -7.39
CA ASP A 49 17.70 21.61 -6.03
C ASP A 49 19.19 21.20 -6.02
N PRO A 50 20.14 22.09 -5.64
CA PRO A 50 21.56 21.73 -5.55
C PRO A 50 21.83 20.64 -4.50
N ASP A 51 20.89 20.39 -3.58
CA ASP A 51 20.92 19.33 -2.58
C ASP A 51 20.07 18.11 -2.98
N ALA A 52 19.71 17.98 -4.27
CA ALA A 52 18.90 16.88 -4.78
C ALA A 52 19.49 15.51 -4.38
N VAL A 53 18.81 14.83 -3.47
CA VAL A 53 19.26 13.52 -3.00
C VAL A 53 19.08 12.48 -4.10
N LYS A 54 20.13 11.69 -4.35
CA LYS A 54 20.08 10.57 -5.29
C LYS A 54 19.24 9.44 -4.71
N MET A 55 17.98 9.35 -5.16
CA MET A 55 17.03 8.32 -4.77
C MET A 55 17.07 7.12 -5.74
N PRO A 56 16.86 5.87 -5.29
CA PRO A 56 16.85 4.69 -6.14
C PRO A 56 15.91 4.82 -7.34
N GLU A 57 16.36 4.41 -8.53
CA GLU A 57 15.48 4.37 -9.71
C GLU A 57 14.52 3.18 -9.60
N ALA A 58 13.29 3.46 -9.18
CA ALA A 58 12.22 2.46 -9.05
C ALA A 58 10.83 3.07 -9.30
N PRO A 59 9.82 2.26 -9.68
CA PRO A 59 8.44 2.72 -9.83
C PRO A 59 7.93 3.46 -8.59
N GLY A 60 7.29 4.61 -8.78
CA GLY A 60 6.80 5.46 -7.69
C GLY A 60 7.76 6.58 -7.26
N LYS A 61 9.03 6.60 -7.72
CA LYS A 61 9.96 7.69 -7.45
C LYS A 61 9.40 9.06 -7.86
N ALA A 62 8.85 9.15 -9.07
CA ALA A 62 8.31 10.40 -9.59
C ALA A 62 7.15 10.93 -8.73
N ASP A 63 6.25 10.04 -8.28
CA ASP A 63 5.16 10.41 -7.37
C ASP A 63 5.70 10.94 -6.04
N VAL A 64 6.76 10.33 -5.47
CA VAL A 64 7.40 10.81 -4.24
C VAL A 64 8.05 12.18 -4.44
N VAL A 65 8.79 12.38 -5.53
CA VAL A 65 9.43 13.67 -5.85
C VAL A 65 8.38 14.76 -5.96
N GLN A 66 7.30 14.51 -6.69
CA GLN A 66 6.23 15.47 -6.90
C GLN A 66 5.45 15.78 -5.62
N VAL A 67 5.01 14.75 -4.89
CA VAL A 67 4.09 14.92 -3.77
C VAL A 67 4.84 15.32 -2.49
N CYS A 68 5.95 14.66 -2.17
CA CYS A 68 6.67 14.91 -0.92
C CYS A 68 7.63 16.11 -1.02
N GLY A 69 8.09 16.47 -2.22
CA GLY A 69 8.94 17.64 -2.47
C GLY A 69 8.20 18.98 -2.45
N GLY A 70 6.87 18.98 -2.36
CA GLY A 70 6.07 20.21 -2.42
C GLY A 70 6.17 21.11 -1.18
N CYS A 71 6.52 20.55 -0.02
CA CYS A 71 6.52 21.30 1.26
C CYS A 71 7.86 21.30 1.99
N HIS A 72 8.74 20.32 1.76
CA HIS A 72 10.07 20.24 2.35
C HIS A 72 11.00 19.39 1.50
N THR A 73 12.31 19.45 1.77
CA THR A 73 13.31 18.73 0.98
C THR A 73 13.11 17.22 1.02
N LEU A 74 13.41 16.56 -0.10
CA LEU A 74 13.38 15.09 -0.18
C LEU A 74 14.42 14.45 0.74
N ALA A 75 15.52 15.15 1.03
CA ALA A 75 16.51 14.75 2.02
C ALA A 75 15.89 14.48 3.40
N ARG A 76 14.89 15.27 3.82
CA ARG A 76 14.18 15.05 5.08
C ARG A 76 13.33 13.78 5.05
N VAL A 77 12.70 13.48 3.91
CA VAL A 77 11.90 12.26 3.72
C VAL A 77 12.79 11.03 3.79
N VAL A 78 13.81 10.98 2.95
CA VAL A 78 14.58 9.75 2.69
C VAL A 78 15.61 9.41 3.77
N ARG A 79 15.82 10.31 4.75
CA ARG A 79 16.57 10.02 5.97
C ARG A 79 15.86 9.03 6.89
N LEU A 80 14.54 8.92 6.80
CA LEU A 80 13.78 7.97 7.61
C LEU A 80 13.88 6.56 7.03
N ARG A 81 13.94 5.56 7.92
CA ARG A 81 13.88 4.13 7.58
C ARG A 81 12.74 3.52 8.37
N GLN A 82 11.64 3.23 7.69
CA GLN A 82 10.38 2.87 8.36
C GLN A 82 9.77 1.61 7.75
N THR A 83 9.08 0.84 8.59
CA THR A 83 8.21 -0.24 8.09
C THR A 83 7.11 0.34 7.20
N ARG A 84 6.50 -0.50 6.36
CA ARG A 84 5.35 -0.09 5.54
C ARG A 84 4.23 0.54 6.38
N LYS A 85 3.92 -0.02 7.55
CA LYS A 85 2.90 0.51 8.47
C LYS A 85 3.25 1.92 8.96
N GLN A 86 4.51 2.13 9.32
CA GLN A 86 4.98 3.44 9.76
C GLN A 86 4.97 4.46 8.61
N TRP A 87 5.40 4.08 7.40
CA TRP A 87 5.27 4.94 6.21
C TRP A 87 3.81 5.33 5.92
N GLN A 88 2.88 4.38 6.02
CA GLN A 88 1.46 4.66 5.87
C GLN A 88 0.97 5.69 6.92
N ALA A 89 1.46 5.61 8.15
CA ALA A 89 1.16 6.59 9.19
C ALA A 89 1.72 7.98 8.84
N THR A 90 2.98 8.08 8.43
CA THR A 90 3.59 9.34 7.96
C THR A 90 2.80 9.96 6.80
N ILE A 91 2.43 9.16 5.80
CA ILE A 91 1.62 9.61 4.66
C ILE A 91 0.27 10.16 5.15
N THR A 92 -0.35 9.47 6.11
CA THR A 92 -1.64 9.89 6.68
C THR A 92 -1.51 11.22 7.43
N GLU A 93 -0.44 11.39 8.21
CA GLU A 93 -0.11 12.65 8.89
C GLU A 93 0.08 13.78 7.88
N MET A 94 0.85 13.56 6.80
CA MET A 94 1.07 14.58 5.77
C MET A 94 -0.22 14.96 5.05
N LYS A 95 -1.15 14.02 4.85
CA LYS A 95 -2.49 14.34 4.33
C LYS A 95 -3.24 15.29 5.27
N GLY A 96 -3.14 15.06 6.58
CA GLY A 96 -3.68 15.96 7.61
C GLY A 96 -3.05 17.36 7.56
N ASN A 97 -1.80 17.46 7.10
CA ASN A 97 -1.05 18.71 6.93
C ASN A 97 -1.26 19.36 5.55
N GLY A 98 -2.24 18.93 4.76
CA GLY A 98 -2.58 19.54 3.47
C GLY A 98 -1.95 18.89 2.24
N MET A 99 -1.28 17.74 2.38
CA MET A 99 -0.83 16.97 1.22
C MET A 99 -2.02 16.40 0.44
N PHE A 100 -2.05 16.64 -0.87
CA PHE A 100 -3.03 16.07 -1.78
C PHE A 100 -2.37 15.14 -2.80
N ALA A 101 -2.92 13.93 -2.93
CA ALA A 101 -2.56 12.94 -3.93
C ALA A 101 -3.72 11.95 -4.10
N SER A 102 -3.89 11.41 -5.31
CA SER A 102 -4.89 10.38 -5.59
C SER A 102 -4.60 9.07 -4.84
N PRO A 103 -5.59 8.20 -4.62
CA PRO A 103 -5.37 6.89 -3.99
C PRO A 103 -4.31 6.05 -4.73
N ALA A 104 -4.25 6.14 -6.05
CA ALA A 104 -3.27 5.42 -6.86
C ALA A 104 -1.84 5.95 -6.67
N GLU A 105 -1.67 7.28 -6.61
CA GLU A 105 -0.37 7.90 -6.29
C GLU A 105 0.08 7.52 -4.87
N LEU A 106 -0.82 7.59 -3.89
CA LEU A 106 -0.52 7.21 -2.50
C LEU A 106 -0.07 5.75 -2.39
N ALA A 107 -0.69 4.83 -3.13
CA ALA A 107 -0.29 3.44 -3.17
C ALA A 107 1.14 3.27 -3.73
N ARG A 108 1.46 3.93 -4.85
CA ARG A 108 2.80 3.89 -5.46
C ARG A 108 3.85 4.54 -4.56
N ILE A 109 3.53 5.65 -3.89
CA ILE A 109 4.39 6.32 -2.91
C ILE A 109 4.71 5.36 -1.75
N LEU A 110 3.69 4.72 -1.18
CA LEU A 110 3.87 3.79 -0.08
C LEU A 110 4.71 2.58 -0.49
N ASP A 111 4.46 2.03 -1.67
CA ASP A 111 5.23 0.93 -2.24
C ASP A 111 6.70 1.31 -2.39
N TYR A 112 6.98 2.45 -3.02
CA TYR A 112 8.32 2.94 -3.21
C TYR A 112 9.06 3.20 -1.88
N LEU A 113 8.42 3.90 -0.94
CA LEU A 113 9.03 4.23 0.35
C LEU A 113 9.31 2.98 1.19
N SER A 114 8.36 2.03 1.23
CA SER A 114 8.53 0.81 2.01
C SER A 114 9.57 -0.15 1.43
N GLN A 115 9.71 -0.23 0.10
CA GLN A 115 10.69 -1.08 -0.56
C GLN A 115 12.11 -0.51 -0.46
N ASN A 116 12.27 0.80 -0.67
CA ASN A 116 13.60 1.42 -0.78
C ASN A 116 14.10 2.00 0.54
N TYR A 117 13.18 2.40 1.42
CA TYR A 117 13.43 3.03 2.71
C TYR A 117 12.77 2.27 3.86
N GLY A 118 12.75 0.94 3.74
CA GLY A 118 12.41 0.01 4.82
C GLY A 118 13.42 0.07 5.98
N PRO A 119 13.11 -0.54 7.14
CA PRO A 119 14.06 -0.68 8.23
C PRO A 119 15.35 -1.30 7.72
N ALA A 120 16.49 -0.88 8.27
CA ALA A 120 17.73 -1.61 8.04
C ALA A 120 17.51 -3.07 8.49
N PRO A 121 18.07 -4.07 7.78
CA PRO A 121 18.15 -5.42 8.29
C PRO A 121 18.71 -5.32 9.71
N SER A 122 17.98 -5.83 10.71
CA SER A 122 18.43 -5.75 12.10
C SER A 122 19.81 -6.39 12.19
N ALA A 123 20.85 -5.59 12.42
CA ALA A 123 22.08 -6.10 12.98
C ALA A 123 21.66 -6.73 14.32
N GLY A 124 21.94 -8.02 14.47
CA GLY A 124 21.27 -8.93 15.40
C GLY A 124 20.99 -8.35 16.79
N GLY A 125 19.83 -8.73 17.33
CA GLY A 125 19.33 -8.33 18.63
C GLY A 125 20.38 -8.36 19.73
N GLY A 126 20.83 -7.17 20.12
CA GLY A 126 21.37 -6.90 21.44
C GLY A 126 20.27 -6.27 22.27
N VAL A 127 19.49 -7.10 22.97
CA VAL A 127 18.77 -6.64 24.16
C VAL A 127 19.84 -6.25 25.19
N SER A 128 20.24 -4.98 25.15
CA SER A 128 20.86 -4.35 26.30
C SER A 128 19.76 -4.18 27.33
N ARG A 129 19.59 -5.20 28.19
CA ARG A 129 18.89 -5.08 29.47
C ARG A 129 19.51 -3.88 30.19
N GLN A 130 18.76 -2.80 30.36
CA GLN A 130 19.05 -1.83 31.40
C GLN A 130 18.26 -2.25 32.65
N PRO A 131 18.93 -2.68 33.72
CA PRO A 131 18.34 -2.63 35.05
C PRO A 131 18.40 -1.17 35.52
N GLU A 132 17.29 -0.61 36.00
CA GLU A 132 17.08 -0.22 37.40
C GLU A 132 15.75 0.53 37.61
#